data_AF-A0A948WYG0-F1
#
_entry.id   AF-A0A948WYG0-F1
#
_cell.length_a   1.000
_cell.length_b   1.000
_cell.length_c   1.000
_cell.angle_alpha   90.00
_cell.angle_beta   90.00
_cell.angle_gamma   90.00
#
_symmetry.space_group_name_H-M   'P 1'
#
loop_
_entity.id
_entity.type
_entity.pdbx_description
1 polymer ?
#
loop_
_entity_poly.entity_id
_entity_poly.type
_entity_poly.pdbx_seq_one_letter_code
_entity_poly.pdbx_strand_id
1 'polypeptide(L)'
;MKNISTLSLLYLCIILTACSKQTLETENDNLTEDLPVNISVRNSETGNEDKYFPISLYIFNKEGECISRQEITKEKKIFSTKLKAGNYSLSAFSGLDNSEYTFPESPVYDDIIEIKNSFSQTHPLMSGHHDIELSQSSDVTIPIEYCVTAVSFSFSDVPTDATGVTLSISPLSNGYTFSGRYTGNTSKTEVECTFTDGLWKAGPIYIFPSEANNVLLSISVNSDTGTETFNYTYKNRLNPAVPYNFKGKYNGGFTVNVGFDIEGWQPGIDVDFDLVPGENTEGGDTGENPDSGETEVPTVYSDYLPEPNSIWKSFYVWTTKEISSTEIEALIITPDQWPDILAKDAQATLEWYEKDGLSNWRTFTEEETRAFHKAFPGTSEAFEDLNWLLYENNHNQFYCFNKERYLCRNLEYTFNLVDVSSSGTLIIRQAGDKTGYYLRPVKTIKIKLQ
;
A
#
# COMPACT_ATOMS: atom_id res chain seq x y z
N MET A 1 -39.42 -88.02 -41.04
CA MET A 1 -40.27 -88.08 -39.83
C MET A 1 -40.45 -86.67 -39.29
N LYS A 2 -41.72 -86.23 -39.15
CA LYS A 2 -42.29 -85.07 -38.41
C LYS A 2 -41.62 -83.69 -38.60
N ASN A 3 -42.20 -82.73 -39.34
CA ASN A 3 -43.40 -81.89 -39.11
C ASN A 3 -43.22 -80.70 -38.13
N ILE A 4 -43.49 -79.49 -38.68
CA ILE A 4 -44.32 -78.38 -38.11
C ILE A 4 -43.59 -77.51 -37.04
N SER A 5 -43.63 -76.17 -36.96
CA SER A 5 -44.50 -75.08 -37.48
C SER A 5 -43.76 -73.73 -37.36
N THR A 6 -43.68 -72.90 -38.41
CA THR A 6 -44.39 -71.60 -38.60
C THR A 6 -44.46 -70.61 -37.42
N LEU A 7 -43.92 -69.39 -37.58
CA LEU A 7 -44.62 -68.06 -37.60
C LEU A 7 -43.52 -66.95 -37.58
N SER A 8 -43.17 -66.27 -38.69
CA SER A 8 -43.83 -65.17 -39.41
C SER A 8 -43.62 -63.76 -38.82
N LEU A 9 -43.35 -62.81 -39.73
CA LEU A 9 -43.34 -61.33 -39.63
C LEU A 9 -42.10 -60.67 -38.96
N LEU A 10 -41.51 -59.58 -39.46
CA LEU A 10 -41.66 -58.77 -40.68
C LEU A 10 -40.53 -57.70 -40.63
N TYR A 11 -39.81 -57.48 -41.74
CA TYR A 11 -39.19 -56.19 -42.18
C TYR A 11 -38.10 -55.56 -41.28
N LEU A 12 -37.03 -54.92 -41.77
CA LEU A 12 -36.85 -54.10 -42.96
C LEU A 12 -35.33 -53.97 -43.25
N CYS A 13 -34.90 -54.30 -44.47
CA CYS A 13 -33.61 -53.90 -45.02
C CYS A 13 -33.62 -52.39 -45.30
N ILE A 14 -32.53 -51.66 -44.98
CA ILE A 14 -31.91 -50.66 -45.87
C ILE A 14 -30.42 -50.59 -45.49
N ILE A 15 -29.58 -51.15 -46.37
CA ILE A 15 -28.22 -50.69 -46.64
C ILE A 15 -28.39 -49.54 -47.63
N LEU A 16 -27.65 -48.43 -47.51
CA LEU A 16 -27.18 -47.53 -48.60
C LEU A 16 -26.46 -46.32 -47.95
N THR A 17 -25.12 -46.28 -48.00
CA THR A 17 -24.28 -45.41 -48.86
C THR A 17 -24.17 -43.94 -48.45
N ALA A 18 -22.92 -43.56 -48.17
CA ALA A 18 -22.45 -42.19 -48.03
C ALA A 18 -22.75 -41.32 -49.25
N CYS A 19 -23.14 -40.07 -49.00
CA CYS A 19 -23.00 -38.96 -49.93
C CYS A 19 -22.71 -37.69 -49.13
N SER A 20 -21.58 -37.06 -49.42
CA SER A 20 -21.07 -35.86 -48.77
C SER A 20 -22.03 -34.67 -48.90
N LYS A 21 -22.09 -33.84 -47.86
CA LYS A 21 -22.32 -32.40 -48.03
C LYS A 21 -21.21 -31.65 -47.30
N GLN A 22 -20.23 -31.16 -48.07
CA GLN A 22 -19.53 -29.93 -47.73
C GLN A 22 -20.61 -28.84 -47.70
N THR A 23 -20.86 -28.28 -46.53
CA THR A 23 -21.64 -27.05 -46.43
C THR A 23 -20.66 -25.90 -46.55
N LEU A 24 -20.92 -25.07 -47.55
CA LEU A 24 -20.20 -23.87 -47.92
C LEU A 24 -20.07 -22.92 -46.73
N GLU A 25 -18.93 -22.23 -46.67
CA GLU A 25 -18.74 -21.01 -45.89
C GLU A 25 -19.90 -20.05 -46.19
N THR A 26 -20.80 -19.91 -45.23
CA THR A 26 -21.57 -18.68 -45.06
C THR A 26 -20.81 -17.84 -44.05
N GLU A 27 -20.06 -16.87 -44.56
CA GLU A 27 -19.70 -15.69 -43.80
C GLU A 27 -20.97 -15.11 -43.17
N ASN A 28 -20.83 -14.71 -41.90
CA ASN A 28 -21.78 -13.95 -41.09
C ASN A 28 -22.77 -14.73 -40.20
N ASP A 29 -22.29 -15.76 -39.50
CA ASP A 29 -22.86 -16.11 -38.20
C ASP A 29 -22.18 -15.27 -37.11
N ASN A 30 -22.97 -14.40 -36.46
CA ASN A 30 -22.59 -13.76 -35.21
C ASN A 30 -22.08 -14.85 -34.24
N LEU A 31 -20.84 -14.73 -33.77
CA LEU A 31 -20.27 -15.59 -32.72
C LEU A 31 -21.15 -15.50 -31.46
N THR A 32 -22.12 -16.40 -31.36
CA THR A 32 -23.10 -16.51 -30.26
C THR A 32 -23.08 -17.89 -29.62
N GLU A 33 -22.05 -18.68 -29.90
CA GLU A 33 -21.86 -20.01 -29.32
C GLU A 33 -20.98 -19.91 -28.07
N ASP A 34 -21.42 -20.52 -26.96
CA ASP A 34 -20.63 -20.54 -25.73
C ASP A 34 -19.45 -21.52 -25.89
N LEU A 35 -18.23 -21.00 -25.70
CA LEU A 35 -16.97 -21.72 -25.81
C LEU A 35 -16.62 -22.41 -24.48
N PRO A 36 -16.29 -23.71 -24.48
CA PRO A 36 -15.79 -24.42 -23.31
C PRO A 36 -14.48 -23.82 -22.78
N VAL A 37 -14.40 -23.62 -21.46
CA VAL A 37 -13.20 -23.16 -20.76
C VAL A 37 -12.94 -24.06 -19.55
N ASN A 38 -11.74 -24.60 -19.42
CA ASN A 38 -11.30 -25.29 -18.21
C ASN A 38 -10.29 -24.42 -17.48
N ILE A 39 -10.51 -24.20 -16.19
CA ILE A 39 -9.68 -23.35 -15.35
C ILE A 39 -9.11 -24.24 -14.24
N SER A 40 -7.79 -24.22 -14.11
CA SER A 40 -7.08 -24.83 -12.99
C SER A 40 -6.28 -23.77 -12.25
N VAL A 41 -6.02 -23.99 -10.97
CA VAL A 41 -5.26 -23.07 -10.13
C VAL A 41 -4.09 -23.84 -9.53
N ARG A 42 -2.90 -23.24 -9.52
CA ARG A 42 -1.67 -23.89 -9.05
C ARG A 42 -0.83 -22.94 -8.20
N ASN A 43 -0.15 -23.49 -7.21
CA ASN A 43 0.95 -22.84 -6.52
C ASN A 43 2.25 -23.50 -7.01
N SER A 44 3.22 -22.73 -7.51
CA SER A 44 4.48 -23.25 -8.05
C SER A 44 5.55 -23.56 -6.99
N GLU A 45 5.38 -23.12 -5.75
CA GLU A 45 6.45 -23.10 -4.75
C GLU A 45 6.42 -24.27 -3.76
N THR A 46 5.30 -24.98 -3.62
CA THR A 46 5.16 -26.05 -2.63
C THR A 46 4.78 -27.40 -3.26
N GLY A 47 5.43 -28.46 -2.79
CA GLY A 47 5.15 -29.84 -3.22
C GLY A 47 3.83 -30.41 -2.70
N ASN A 48 3.01 -29.62 -1.99
CA ASN A 48 1.73 -30.06 -1.40
C ASN A 48 0.59 -29.13 -1.82
N GLU A 49 0.05 -29.38 -3.01
CA GLU A 49 -1.02 -28.59 -3.65
C GLU A 49 -2.33 -28.56 -2.83
N ASP A 50 -2.57 -29.53 -1.95
CA ASP A 50 -3.87 -29.72 -1.31
C ASP A 50 -4.12 -28.73 -0.15
N LYS A 51 -3.07 -28.05 0.36
CA LYS A 51 -3.12 -27.11 1.49
C LYS A 51 -3.88 -25.81 1.19
N TYR A 52 -4.04 -25.46 -0.09
CA TYR A 52 -4.59 -24.18 -0.55
C TYR A 52 -6.05 -24.26 -0.99
N PHE A 53 -6.70 -25.40 -0.74
CA PHE A 53 -8.13 -25.56 -1.00
C PHE A 53 -8.94 -25.30 0.27
N PRO A 54 -10.16 -24.72 0.14
CA PRO A 54 -10.84 -24.37 -1.11
C PRO A 54 -10.32 -23.07 -1.75
N ILE A 55 -10.48 -22.96 -3.08
CA ILE A 55 -10.11 -21.78 -3.86
C ILE A 55 -11.38 -21.09 -4.37
N SER A 56 -11.55 -19.82 -4.03
CA SER A 56 -12.62 -18.97 -4.57
C SER A 56 -12.17 -18.39 -5.91
N LEU A 57 -12.87 -18.75 -6.99
CA LEU A 57 -12.65 -18.26 -8.36
C LEU A 57 -13.74 -17.26 -8.75
N TYR A 58 -13.33 -16.14 -9.32
CA TYR A 58 -14.18 -15.07 -9.84
C TYR A 58 -13.85 -14.83 -11.31
N ILE A 59 -14.89 -14.64 -12.12
CA ILE A 59 -14.79 -14.32 -13.55
C ILE A 59 -15.50 -12.99 -13.78
N PHE A 60 -14.75 -12.00 -14.24
CA PHE A 60 -15.24 -10.66 -14.57
C PHE A 60 -15.32 -10.49 -16.09
N ASN A 61 -16.39 -9.85 -16.57
CA ASN A 61 -16.48 -9.45 -17.98
C ASN A 61 -15.61 -8.19 -18.24
N LYS A 62 -15.56 -7.76 -19.51
CA LYS A 62 -14.79 -6.56 -19.90
C LYS A 62 -15.28 -5.26 -19.22
N GLU A 63 -16.53 -5.23 -18.76
CA GLU A 63 -17.10 -4.11 -18.00
C GLU A 63 -16.70 -4.15 -16.50
N GLY A 64 -16.00 -5.21 -16.06
CA GLY A 64 -15.58 -5.39 -14.67
C GLY A 64 -16.64 -6.00 -13.75
N GLU A 65 -17.76 -6.48 -14.29
CA GLU A 65 -18.83 -7.11 -13.53
C GLU A 65 -18.53 -8.60 -13.30
N CYS A 66 -18.69 -9.08 -12.07
CA CYS A 66 -18.55 -10.50 -11.77
C CYS A 66 -19.72 -11.30 -12.37
N ILE A 67 -19.43 -12.10 -13.39
CA ILE A 67 -20.42 -12.95 -14.09
C ILE A 67 -20.43 -14.39 -13.58
N SER A 68 -19.40 -14.81 -12.86
CA SER A 68 -19.33 -16.14 -12.25
C SER A 68 -18.47 -16.13 -11.00
N ARG A 69 -18.96 -16.77 -9.94
CA ARG A 69 -18.24 -17.06 -8.70
C ARG A 69 -18.35 -18.54 -8.41
N GLN A 70 -17.24 -19.21 -8.15
CA GLN A 70 -17.19 -20.65 -7.92
C GLN A 70 -16.15 -21.01 -6.87
N GLU A 71 -16.34 -22.15 -6.23
CA GLU A 71 -15.37 -22.74 -5.34
C GLU A 71 -14.76 -23.98 -6.00
N ILE A 72 -13.44 -24.00 -6.11
CA ILE A 72 -12.68 -25.17 -6.53
C ILE A 72 -12.29 -25.92 -5.25
N THR A 73 -12.63 -27.20 -5.16
CA THR A 73 -12.30 -28.04 -4.01
C THR A 73 -11.14 -28.97 -4.33
N LYS A 74 -10.53 -29.56 -3.29
CA LYS A 74 -9.42 -30.51 -3.44
C LYS A 74 -9.77 -31.74 -4.30
N GLU A 75 -11.04 -32.18 -4.28
CA GLU A 75 -11.53 -33.31 -5.08
C GLU A 75 -11.74 -32.93 -6.55
N LYS A 76 -11.95 -31.64 -6.84
CA LYS A 76 -12.27 -31.12 -8.17
C LYS A 76 -11.32 -29.97 -8.50
N LYS A 77 -10.05 -30.30 -8.78
CA LYS A 77 -8.98 -29.34 -9.09
C LYS A 77 -9.15 -28.54 -10.39
N ILE A 78 -10.12 -28.92 -11.23
CA ILE A 78 -10.43 -28.24 -12.49
C ILE A 78 -11.88 -27.75 -12.46
N PHE A 79 -12.06 -26.46 -12.71
CA PHE A 79 -13.36 -25.85 -12.93
C PHE A 79 -13.63 -25.73 -14.44
N SER A 80 -14.67 -26.41 -14.93
CA SER A 80 -15.10 -26.35 -16.32
C SER A 80 -16.37 -25.51 -16.45
N THR A 81 -16.36 -24.55 -17.38
CA THR A 81 -17.50 -23.68 -17.68
C THR A 81 -17.62 -23.43 -19.18
N LYS A 82 -18.64 -22.68 -19.59
CA LYS A 82 -18.79 -22.17 -20.96
C LYS A 82 -18.97 -20.66 -20.93
N LEU A 83 -18.21 -19.94 -21.74
CA LEU A 83 -18.23 -18.48 -21.84
C LEU A 83 -18.36 -18.07 -23.31
N LYS A 84 -18.98 -16.94 -23.58
CA LYS A 84 -19.03 -16.40 -24.94
C LYS A 84 -17.65 -15.93 -25.39
N ALA A 85 -17.43 -15.81 -26.69
CA ALA A 85 -16.24 -15.15 -27.18
C ALA A 85 -16.14 -13.71 -26.65
N GLY A 86 -14.96 -13.32 -26.16
CA GLY A 86 -14.76 -12.02 -25.52
C GLY A 86 -13.60 -12.00 -24.53
N ASN A 87 -13.42 -10.86 -23.86
CA ASN A 87 -12.36 -10.64 -22.87
C ASN A 87 -12.91 -10.83 -21.45
N TYR A 88 -12.13 -11.52 -20.63
CA TYR A 88 -12.46 -11.78 -19.23
C TYR A 88 -11.23 -11.64 -18.35
N SER A 89 -11.46 -11.19 -17.12
CA SER A 89 -10.46 -11.19 -16.06
C SER A 89 -10.83 -12.25 -15.03
N LEU A 90 -9.85 -13.07 -14.64
CA LEU A 90 -10.00 -14.16 -13.70
C LEU A 90 -9.23 -13.84 -12.43
N SER A 91 -9.86 -14.02 -11.27
CA SER A 91 -9.22 -13.85 -9.97
C SER A 91 -9.48 -15.07 -9.10
N ALA A 92 -8.43 -15.68 -8.57
CA ALA A 92 -8.48 -16.86 -7.72
C ALA A 92 -7.90 -16.52 -6.35
N PHE A 93 -8.57 -16.94 -5.28
CA PHE A 93 -8.13 -16.71 -3.91
C PHE A 93 -8.19 -17.97 -3.06
N SER A 94 -7.12 -18.24 -2.30
CA SER A 94 -7.09 -19.27 -1.25
C SER A 94 -7.02 -18.57 0.10
N GLY A 95 -7.82 -19.04 1.07
CA GLY A 95 -7.92 -18.43 2.40
C GLY A 95 -8.89 -17.23 2.49
N LEU A 96 -9.57 -16.89 1.39
CA LEU A 96 -10.58 -15.82 1.40
C LEU A 96 -11.86 -16.30 2.09
N ASP A 97 -12.02 -15.97 3.36
CA ASP A 97 -13.18 -16.31 4.17
C ASP A 97 -13.89 -15.08 4.76
N ASN A 98 -15.22 -15.15 4.85
CA ASN A 98 -16.05 -14.06 5.36
C ASN A 98 -15.91 -13.84 6.87
N SER A 99 -15.31 -14.74 7.65
CA SER A 99 -15.04 -14.49 9.07
C SER A 99 -13.79 -13.62 9.28
N GLU A 100 -12.82 -13.69 8.35
CA GLU A 100 -11.53 -13.00 8.44
C GLU A 100 -11.47 -11.74 7.56
N TYR A 101 -12.23 -11.70 6.47
CA TYR A 101 -12.22 -10.62 5.48
C TYR A 101 -13.60 -9.97 5.27
N THR A 102 -13.59 -8.69 4.87
CA THR A 102 -14.76 -7.96 4.36
C THR A 102 -14.58 -7.73 2.87
N PHE A 103 -15.56 -8.13 2.08
CA PHE A 103 -15.64 -7.86 0.65
C PHE A 103 -17.11 -7.94 0.19
N PRO A 104 -17.49 -7.31 -0.94
CA PRO A 104 -18.86 -7.34 -1.42
C PRO A 104 -19.33 -8.75 -1.81
N GLU A 105 -20.62 -9.05 -1.60
CA GLU A 105 -21.22 -10.32 -2.01
C GLU A 105 -21.21 -10.49 -3.55
N SER A 106 -21.43 -9.37 -4.25
CA SER A 106 -21.39 -9.24 -5.72
C SER A 106 -20.28 -8.26 -6.10
N PRO A 107 -19.01 -8.69 -6.10
CA PRO A 107 -17.89 -7.79 -6.33
C PRO A 107 -17.81 -7.35 -7.80
N VAL A 108 -17.32 -6.13 -8.03
CA VAL A 108 -16.73 -5.71 -9.30
C VAL A 108 -15.20 -5.82 -9.23
N TYR A 109 -14.54 -5.77 -10.39
CA TYR A 109 -13.13 -6.14 -10.51
C TYR A 109 -12.16 -5.31 -9.65
N ASP A 110 -12.53 -4.06 -9.35
CA ASP A 110 -11.72 -3.16 -8.52
C ASP A 110 -12.22 -3.01 -7.08
N ASP A 111 -13.19 -3.81 -6.66
CA ASP A 111 -13.62 -3.83 -5.26
C ASP A 111 -12.49 -4.32 -4.35
N ILE A 112 -12.55 -3.87 -3.10
CA ILE A 112 -11.51 -4.05 -2.09
C ILE A 112 -11.87 -5.23 -1.17
N ILE A 113 -10.87 -6.06 -0.90
CA ILE A 113 -10.86 -7.08 0.16
C ILE A 113 -10.11 -6.49 1.35
N GLU A 114 -10.81 -6.29 2.47
CA GLU A 114 -10.27 -5.73 3.69
C GLU A 114 -10.13 -6.80 4.78
N ILE A 115 -9.11 -6.67 5.62
CA ILE A 115 -8.95 -7.52 6.81
C ILE A 115 -9.89 -7.00 7.91
N LYS A 116 -10.75 -7.86 8.46
CA LYS A 116 -11.67 -7.47 9.56
C LYS A 116 -10.94 -7.25 10.86
N ASN A 117 -10.03 -8.17 11.18
CA ASN A 117 -9.23 -8.14 12.38
C ASN A 117 -7.91 -8.87 12.10
N SER A 118 -6.80 -8.14 12.17
CA SER A 118 -5.45 -8.66 11.89
C SER A 118 -5.02 -9.79 12.86
N PHE A 119 -5.77 -10.03 13.95
CA PHE A 119 -5.51 -11.12 14.91
C PHE A 119 -6.30 -12.40 14.68
N SER A 120 -7.36 -12.36 13.86
CA SER A 120 -8.25 -13.53 13.72
C SER A 120 -7.84 -14.46 12.60
N GLN A 121 -6.83 -14.10 11.79
CA GLN A 121 -6.47 -14.88 10.63
C GLN A 121 -5.74 -16.15 11.01
N THR A 122 -6.32 -17.27 10.61
CA THR A 122 -5.73 -18.59 10.80
C THR A 122 -4.95 -19.04 9.58
N HIS A 123 -5.25 -18.47 8.41
CA HIS A 123 -4.64 -18.82 7.14
C HIS A 123 -4.24 -17.58 6.33
N PRO A 124 -3.01 -17.51 5.80
CA PRO A 124 -2.61 -16.40 4.95
C PRO A 124 -3.37 -16.39 3.61
N LEU A 125 -3.80 -15.21 3.18
CA LEU A 125 -4.45 -15.02 1.88
C LEU A 125 -3.46 -15.20 0.74
N MET A 126 -3.89 -15.95 -0.26
CA MET A 126 -3.22 -16.06 -1.55
C MET A 126 -4.12 -15.54 -2.65
N SER A 127 -3.52 -14.98 -3.69
CA SER A 127 -4.22 -14.49 -4.86
C SER A 127 -3.52 -14.87 -6.15
N GLY A 128 -4.28 -14.93 -7.23
CA GLY A 128 -3.80 -15.18 -8.58
C GLY A 128 -4.73 -14.52 -9.58
N HIS A 129 -4.16 -13.85 -10.57
CA HIS A 129 -4.90 -13.01 -11.52
C HIS A 129 -4.49 -13.34 -12.95
N HIS A 130 -5.47 -13.42 -13.86
CA HIS A 130 -5.19 -13.72 -15.26
C HIS A 130 -6.25 -13.13 -16.18
N ASP A 131 -5.82 -12.47 -17.24
CA ASP A 131 -6.70 -11.98 -18.30
C ASP A 131 -6.72 -12.98 -19.46
N ILE A 132 -7.91 -13.24 -20.01
CA ILE A 132 -8.09 -14.12 -21.15
C ILE A 132 -8.87 -13.42 -22.27
N GLU A 133 -8.39 -13.58 -23.50
CA GLU A 133 -9.12 -13.23 -24.72
C GLU A 133 -9.65 -14.53 -25.35
N LEU A 134 -10.94 -14.78 -25.18
CA LEU A 134 -11.57 -16.03 -25.58
C LEU A 134 -12.10 -15.93 -27.00
N SER A 135 -11.46 -16.65 -27.93
CA SER A 135 -11.90 -16.82 -29.32
C SER A 135 -12.20 -18.27 -29.70
N GLN A 136 -11.72 -19.23 -28.89
CA GLN A 136 -11.91 -20.67 -29.05
C GLN A 136 -11.88 -21.37 -27.68
N SER A 137 -12.19 -22.67 -27.64
CA SER A 137 -12.06 -23.45 -26.40
C SER A 137 -10.65 -23.35 -25.81
N SER A 138 -10.56 -23.15 -24.50
CA SER A 138 -9.31 -22.81 -23.84
C SER A 138 -9.12 -23.50 -22.49
N ASP A 139 -7.88 -23.90 -22.20
CA ASP A 139 -7.45 -24.36 -20.88
C ASP A 139 -6.59 -23.28 -20.24
N VAL A 140 -6.95 -22.84 -19.04
CA VAL A 140 -6.30 -21.75 -18.32
C VAL A 140 -5.74 -22.28 -17.00
N THR A 141 -4.52 -21.87 -16.68
CA THR A 141 -3.90 -22.16 -15.38
C THR A 141 -3.55 -20.85 -14.70
N ILE A 142 -4.11 -20.61 -13.52
CA ILE A 142 -3.87 -19.41 -12.73
C ILE A 142 -2.82 -19.75 -11.66
N PRO A 143 -1.62 -19.14 -11.69
CA PRO A 143 -0.69 -19.24 -10.57
C PRO A 143 -1.22 -18.41 -9.39
N ILE A 144 -1.13 -18.94 -8.17
CA ILE A 144 -1.45 -18.21 -6.94
C ILE A 144 -0.21 -18.07 -6.06
N GLU A 145 -0.06 -16.89 -5.46
CA GLU A 145 1.03 -16.50 -4.55
C GLU A 145 0.46 -15.83 -3.31
N TYR A 146 1.24 -15.74 -2.23
CA TYR A 146 0.81 -15.04 -1.02
C TYR A 146 0.76 -13.52 -1.28
N CYS A 147 -0.38 -12.89 -1.01
CA CYS A 147 -0.55 -11.44 -1.12
C CYS A 147 -0.51 -10.73 0.24
N VAL A 148 -0.16 -11.45 1.29
CA VAL A 148 0.06 -10.92 2.65
C VAL A 148 1.50 -11.15 3.08
N THR A 149 1.93 -10.39 4.08
CA THR A 149 3.18 -10.63 4.82
C THR A 149 2.84 -11.05 6.25
N ALA A 150 3.70 -11.87 6.86
CA ALA A 150 3.56 -12.35 8.21
C ALA A 150 4.49 -11.56 9.12
N VAL A 151 3.95 -11.02 10.21
CA VAL A 151 4.76 -10.22 11.15
C VAL A 151 4.61 -10.74 12.57
N SER A 152 5.74 -10.97 13.21
CA SER A 152 5.85 -11.37 14.61
C SER A 152 6.63 -10.33 15.40
N PHE A 153 6.27 -10.19 16.67
CA PHE A 153 6.89 -9.23 17.58
C PHE A 153 7.31 -9.92 18.87
N SER A 154 8.49 -9.57 19.36
CA SER A 154 8.94 -9.99 20.68
C SER A 154 9.69 -8.85 21.38
N PHE A 155 9.37 -8.64 22.66
CA PHE A 155 9.98 -7.63 23.49
C PHE A 155 10.58 -8.26 24.74
N SER A 156 11.87 -8.00 24.94
CA SER A 156 12.66 -8.51 26.06
C SER A 156 13.03 -7.41 27.05
N ASP A 157 13.32 -7.81 28.29
CA ASP A 157 13.75 -6.94 29.40
C ASP A 157 12.78 -5.79 29.75
N VAL A 158 11.52 -5.89 29.31
CA VAL A 158 10.44 -4.96 29.69
C VAL A 158 10.28 -4.96 31.22
N PRO A 159 10.11 -3.79 31.87
CA PRO A 159 10.01 -3.69 33.33
C PRO A 159 8.97 -4.64 33.93
N THR A 160 9.29 -5.24 35.08
CA THR A 160 8.45 -6.27 35.72
C THR A 160 7.11 -5.75 36.24
N ASP A 161 6.98 -4.43 36.40
CA ASP A 161 5.76 -3.72 36.76
C ASP A 161 4.90 -3.35 35.53
N ALA A 162 5.31 -3.73 34.32
CA ALA A 162 4.48 -3.59 33.14
C ALA A 162 3.23 -4.48 33.22
N THR A 163 2.08 -3.87 32.99
CA THR A 163 0.76 -4.53 32.99
C THR A 163 0.27 -4.87 31.60
N GLY A 164 0.87 -4.27 30.55
CA GLY A 164 0.55 -4.58 29.17
C GLY A 164 1.54 -3.96 28.20
N VAL A 165 1.75 -4.63 27.06
CA VAL A 165 2.51 -4.07 25.93
C VAL A 165 1.61 -4.09 24.70
N THR A 166 1.42 -2.93 24.09
CA THR A 166 0.71 -2.78 22.81
C THR A 166 1.66 -2.23 21.76
N LEU A 167 1.42 -2.60 20.51
CA LEU A 167 2.21 -2.15 19.38
C LEU A 167 1.26 -1.64 18.31
N SER A 168 1.64 -0.60 17.59
CA SER A 168 1.05 -0.28 16.29
C SER A 168 2.08 -0.41 15.18
N ILE A 169 1.62 -0.89 14.02
CA ILE A 169 2.41 -0.99 12.79
C ILE A 169 1.73 -0.18 11.68
N SER A 170 2.50 0.66 10.99
CA SER A 170 2.00 1.55 9.92
C SER A 170 3.15 2.03 9.02
N PRO A 171 2.88 2.51 7.80
CA PRO A 171 1.61 2.40 7.08
C PRO A 171 1.40 1.00 6.50
N LEU A 172 0.16 0.55 6.51
CA LEU A 172 -0.32 -0.66 5.85
C LEU A 172 -1.20 -0.30 4.66
N SER A 173 -1.34 -1.24 3.74
CA SER A 173 -2.40 -1.14 2.73
C SER A 173 -3.77 -1.26 3.41
N ASN A 174 -4.74 -0.48 2.94
CA ASN A 174 -6.13 -0.53 3.38
C ASN A 174 -6.82 -1.84 2.95
N GLY A 175 -6.33 -2.50 1.91
CA GLY A 175 -6.90 -3.74 1.40
C GLY A 175 -6.33 -4.15 0.04
N TYR A 176 -6.78 -5.28 -0.47
CA TYR A 176 -6.31 -5.87 -1.72
C TYR A 176 -7.47 -6.00 -2.71
N THR A 177 -7.31 -5.55 -3.96
CA THR A 177 -8.42 -5.59 -4.93
C THR A 177 -8.59 -6.96 -5.58
N PHE A 178 -9.78 -7.21 -6.12
CA PHE A 178 -10.01 -8.36 -7.01
C PHE A 178 -9.12 -8.31 -8.26
N SER A 179 -8.61 -7.15 -8.65
CA SER A 179 -7.63 -6.94 -9.74
C SER A 179 -6.16 -7.12 -9.34
N GLY A 180 -5.89 -7.45 -8.07
CA GLY A 180 -4.54 -7.81 -7.62
C GLY A 180 -3.67 -6.64 -7.15
N ARG A 181 -4.30 -5.54 -6.72
CA ARG A 181 -3.59 -4.32 -6.31
C ARG A 181 -3.77 -4.05 -4.82
N TYR A 182 -2.68 -3.64 -4.17
CA TYR A 182 -2.75 -3.03 -2.84
C TYR A 182 -3.38 -1.63 -2.94
N THR A 183 -4.24 -1.28 -1.98
CA THR A 183 -4.97 -0.01 -1.97
C THR A 183 -4.58 0.85 -0.79
N GLY A 184 -4.41 2.16 -0.99
CA GLY A 184 -4.02 3.11 0.05
C GLY A 184 -2.66 2.83 0.69
N ASN A 185 -2.16 3.77 1.51
CA ASN A 185 -0.93 3.65 2.31
C ASN A 185 -1.08 4.37 3.65
N THR A 186 -2.26 4.27 4.27
CA THR A 186 -2.62 5.07 5.46
C THR A 186 -3.10 4.23 6.63
N SER A 187 -3.32 2.93 6.43
CA SER A 187 -3.86 2.07 7.48
C SER A 187 -2.83 1.78 8.55
N LYS A 188 -3.32 1.55 9.77
CA LYS A 188 -2.53 1.07 10.90
C LYS A 188 -3.24 -0.11 11.55
N THR A 189 -2.49 -1.03 12.12
CA THR A 189 -3.03 -2.10 12.97
C THR A 189 -2.38 -2.00 14.34
N GLU A 190 -3.19 -2.13 15.38
CA GLU A 190 -2.75 -2.18 16.79
C GLU A 190 -2.83 -3.61 17.31
N VAL A 191 -1.77 -4.06 17.98
CA VAL A 191 -1.49 -5.42 18.41
C VAL A 191 -1.24 -5.47 19.90
N GLU A 192 -2.01 -6.28 20.62
CA GLU A 192 -1.75 -6.57 22.02
C GLU A 192 -0.76 -7.72 22.15
N CYS A 193 0.27 -7.53 22.98
CA CYS A 193 1.23 -8.57 23.29
C CYS A 193 0.79 -9.40 24.50
N THR A 194 1.18 -10.68 24.48
CA THR A 194 0.99 -11.62 25.59
C THR A 194 2.33 -11.91 26.25
N PHE A 195 2.36 -11.91 27.58
CA PHE A 195 3.58 -12.25 28.31
C PHE A 195 3.74 -13.77 28.44
N THR A 196 4.78 -14.32 27.80
CA THR A 196 5.08 -15.77 27.81
C THR A 196 6.60 -15.99 27.83
N ASP A 197 7.08 -16.87 28.71
CA ASP A 197 8.50 -17.24 28.85
C ASP A 197 9.45 -16.05 29.05
N GLY A 198 9.03 -15.04 29.83
CA GLY A 198 9.86 -13.86 30.11
C GLY A 198 9.89 -12.82 28.99
N LEU A 199 9.06 -12.99 27.95
CA LEU A 199 8.97 -12.09 26.80
C LEU A 199 7.54 -11.65 26.56
N TRP A 200 7.34 -10.41 26.14
CA TRP A 200 6.07 -9.97 25.55
C TRP A 200 6.07 -10.32 24.08
N LYS A 201 5.11 -11.12 23.61
CA LYS A 201 5.05 -11.62 22.24
C LYS A 201 3.72 -11.34 21.57
N ALA A 202 3.76 -11.12 20.27
CA ALA A 202 2.57 -11.10 19.43
C ALA A 202 2.82 -11.72 18.05
N GLY A 203 1.74 -12.21 17.45
CA GLY A 203 1.75 -12.80 16.11
C GLY A 203 2.17 -14.28 16.04
N PRO A 204 2.42 -14.81 14.83
CA PRO A 204 2.37 -14.07 13.57
C PRO A 204 0.97 -13.55 13.25
N ILE A 205 0.91 -12.29 12.81
CA ILE A 205 -0.28 -11.70 12.19
C ILE A 205 -0.06 -11.56 10.69
N TYR A 206 -1.13 -11.62 9.90
CA TYR A 206 -1.04 -11.38 8.46
C TYR A 206 -1.59 -10.01 8.11
N ILE A 207 -0.81 -9.25 7.36
CA ILE A 207 -1.15 -7.88 6.95
C ILE A 207 -0.95 -7.74 5.45
N PHE A 208 -1.71 -6.83 4.84
CA PHE A 208 -1.42 -6.38 3.49
C PHE A 208 -0.26 -5.37 3.55
N PRO A 209 0.90 -5.67 2.95
CA PRO A 209 2.01 -4.73 2.91
C PRO A 209 1.61 -3.47 2.14
N SER A 210 2.12 -2.32 2.57
CA SER A 210 2.00 -1.08 1.82
C SER A 210 3.10 -0.97 0.75
N GLU A 211 2.98 0.04 -0.11
CA GLU A 211 4.05 0.41 -1.04
C GLU A 211 5.11 1.34 -0.39
N ALA A 212 4.96 1.65 0.91
CA ALA A 212 5.88 2.54 1.61
C ALA A 212 7.23 1.85 1.86
N ASN A 213 8.31 2.62 1.72
CA ASN A 213 9.68 2.15 1.98
C ASN A 213 10.10 2.29 3.44
N ASN A 214 9.18 2.71 4.32
CA ASN A 214 9.42 2.85 5.75
C ASN A 214 8.22 2.30 6.51
N VAL A 215 8.47 1.55 7.56
CA VAL A 215 7.45 0.98 8.45
C VAL A 215 7.74 1.45 9.87
N LEU A 216 6.83 2.25 10.42
CA LEU A 216 6.86 2.71 11.79
C LEU A 216 6.19 1.68 12.70
N LEU A 217 6.95 1.27 13.71
CA LEU A 217 6.48 0.55 14.88
C LEU A 217 6.38 1.54 16.04
N SER A 218 5.19 1.68 16.62
CA SER A 218 5.02 2.43 17.88
C SER A 218 4.60 1.48 18.99
N ILE A 219 5.47 1.28 19.97
CA ILE A 219 5.33 0.34 21.08
C ILE A 219 4.93 1.13 22.32
N SER A 220 3.85 0.76 22.98
CA SER A 220 3.42 1.33 24.26
C SER A 220 3.54 0.28 25.36
N VAL A 221 4.33 0.60 26.38
CA VAL A 221 4.48 -0.19 27.61
C VAL A 221 3.65 0.48 28.70
N ASN A 222 2.62 -0.22 29.18
CA ASN A 222 1.72 0.26 30.22
C ASN A 222 2.17 -0.27 31.58
N SER A 223 2.15 0.59 32.60
CA SER A 223 2.39 0.25 34.00
C SER A 223 1.36 0.96 34.90
N ASP A 224 1.36 0.66 36.20
CA ASP A 224 0.53 1.37 37.17
C ASP A 224 0.89 2.86 37.33
N THR A 225 2.09 3.26 36.89
CA THR A 225 2.60 4.63 37.01
C THR A 225 2.38 5.48 35.76
N GLY A 226 2.06 4.86 34.63
CA GLY A 226 1.84 5.53 33.35
C GLY A 226 2.17 4.63 32.14
N THR A 227 2.02 5.21 30.96
CA THR A 227 2.35 4.59 29.68
C THR A 227 3.61 5.23 29.11
N GLU A 228 4.58 4.41 28.72
CA GLU A 228 5.77 4.82 27.97
C GLU A 228 5.63 4.40 26.50
N THR A 229 5.92 5.30 25.57
CA THR A 229 5.84 5.03 24.13
C THR A 229 7.22 5.10 23.49
N PHE A 230 7.51 4.12 22.64
CA PHE A 230 8.75 3.95 21.90
C PHE A 230 8.45 3.86 20.41
N ASN A 231 9.32 4.41 19.58
CA ASN A 231 9.16 4.37 18.14
C ASN A 231 10.39 3.78 17.47
N TYR A 232 10.15 2.89 16.51
CA TYR A 232 11.18 2.33 15.65
C TYR A 232 10.74 2.41 14.18
N THR A 233 11.60 2.96 13.34
CA THR A 233 11.37 3.00 11.89
C THR A 233 12.24 1.95 11.20
N TYR A 234 11.57 0.94 10.63
CA TYR A 234 12.18 0.01 9.71
C TYR A 234 12.26 0.64 8.33
N LYS A 235 13.48 0.91 7.85
CA LYS A 235 13.74 1.64 6.59
C LYS A 235 13.69 0.77 5.34
N ASN A 236 12.78 -0.20 5.31
CA ASN A 236 12.43 -0.90 4.09
C ASN A 236 10.94 -1.16 4.01
N ARG A 237 10.50 -1.47 2.81
CA ARG A 237 9.18 -2.02 2.54
C ARG A 237 9.04 -3.43 3.13
N LEU A 238 7.83 -3.76 3.62
CA LEU A 238 7.45 -5.15 3.83
C LEU A 238 7.01 -5.77 2.51
N ASN A 239 7.58 -6.92 2.17
CA ASN A 239 7.24 -7.60 0.94
C ASN A 239 6.23 -8.72 1.20
N PRO A 240 5.28 -8.95 0.29
CA PRO A 240 4.40 -10.12 0.38
C PRO A 240 5.23 -11.40 0.36
N ALA A 241 4.70 -12.46 0.97
CA ALA A 241 5.38 -13.75 1.11
C ALA A 241 6.74 -13.71 1.84
N VAL A 242 7.05 -12.64 2.58
CA VAL A 242 8.24 -12.54 3.45
C VAL A 242 7.79 -12.51 4.91
N PRO A 243 8.29 -13.39 5.79
CA PRO A 243 8.09 -13.30 7.23
C PRO A 243 9.03 -12.25 7.86
N TYR A 244 8.51 -11.36 8.71
CA TYR A 244 9.31 -10.38 9.47
C TYR A 244 9.16 -10.62 10.96
N ASN A 245 10.28 -10.62 11.67
CA ASN A 245 10.33 -10.84 13.12
C ASN A 245 11.02 -9.66 13.81
N PHE A 246 10.21 -8.78 14.37
CA PHE A 246 10.66 -7.57 15.04
C PHE A 246 10.94 -7.85 16.52
N LYS A 247 12.20 -7.68 16.91
CA LYS A 247 12.73 -8.02 18.23
C LYS A 247 13.18 -6.73 18.90
N GLY A 248 12.35 -6.22 19.80
CA GLY A 248 12.65 -5.04 20.58
C GLY A 248 13.26 -5.39 21.94
N LYS A 249 14.17 -4.57 22.43
CA LYS A 249 14.70 -4.72 23.79
C LYS A 249 14.62 -3.44 24.60
N TYR A 250 14.09 -3.54 25.81
CA TYR A 250 14.03 -2.41 26.73
C TYR A 250 15.42 -2.07 27.29
N ASN A 251 15.87 -0.82 27.11
CA ASN A 251 17.14 -0.29 27.62
C ASN A 251 18.44 -1.03 27.19
N GLY A 252 18.43 -1.73 26.04
CA GLY A 252 19.65 -2.15 25.32
C GLY A 252 20.26 -3.53 25.66
N GLY A 253 20.95 -4.13 24.67
CA GLY A 253 21.91 -5.24 24.81
C GLY A 253 21.47 -6.63 24.29
N PHE A 254 22.23 -7.22 23.36
CA PHE A 254 22.11 -8.58 22.76
C PHE A 254 20.80 -9.38 22.92
N THR A 255 20.11 -9.60 21.80
CA THR A 255 19.01 -10.55 21.61
C THR A 255 19.48 -11.92 21.11
N VAL A 256 18.71 -12.96 21.47
CA VAL A 256 18.92 -14.35 21.04
C VAL A 256 18.25 -14.58 19.69
N ASN A 257 18.99 -15.21 18.79
CA ASN A 257 18.57 -15.48 17.43
C ASN A 257 17.71 -16.75 17.36
N VAL A 258 16.39 -16.60 17.22
CA VAL A 258 15.50 -17.69 16.82
C VAL A 258 14.88 -17.28 15.50
N GLY A 259 15.30 -17.92 14.42
CA GLY A 259 14.76 -17.67 13.08
C GLY A 259 13.29 -18.07 13.00
N PHE A 260 12.53 -17.30 12.24
CA PHE A 260 11.12 -17.54 11.96
C PHE A 260 10.92 -17.75 10.46
N ASP A 261 10.76 -19.01 10.05
CA ASP A 261 10.52 -19.39 8.66
C ASP A 261 9.10 -19.97 8.50
N ILE A 262 8.44 -19.61 7.40
CA ILE A 262 7.15 -20.17 7.02
C ILE A 262 7.34 -21.01 5.76
N GLU A 263 6.83 -22.24 5.76
CA GLU A 263 6.93 -23.14 4.61
C GLU A 263 6.25 -22.54 3.36
N GLY A 264 6.97 -22.50 2.25
CA GLY A 264 6.49 -21.92 0.99
C GLY A 264 6.54 -20.39 0.93
N TRP A 265 7.24 -19.76 1.86
CA TRP A 265 7.52 -18.34 1.87
C TRP A 265 9.01 -18.10 1.62
N GLN A 266 9.37 -16.85 1.34
CA GLN A 266 10.77 -16.42 1.32
C GLN A 266 11.38 -16.55 2.73
N PRO A 267 12.73 -16.62 2.86
CA PRO A 267 13.39 -16.67 4.15
C PRO A 267 12.96 -15.51 5.07
N GLY A 268 12.81 -15.82 6.36
CA GLY A 268 12.45 -14.81 7.36
C GLY A 268 13.50 -13.72 7.54
N ILE A 269 13.06 -12.50 7.79
CA ILE A 269 13.90 -11.35 8.14
C ILE A 269 13.73 -11.04 9.62
N ASP A 270 14.81 -11.19 10.39
CA ASP A 270 14.88 -10.76 11.78
C ASP A 270 15.33 -9.30 11.85
N VAL A 271 14.60 -8.48 12.61
CA VAL A 271 14.85 -7.05 12.80
C VAL A 271 15.00 -6.77 14.30
N ASP A 272 16.23 -6.58 14.75
CA ASP A 272 16.55 -6.25 16.14
C ASP A 272 16.66 -4.73 16.35
N PHE A 273 16.07 -4.23 17.44
CA PHE A 273 16.12 -2.80 17.79
C PHE A 273 15.99 -2.55 19.30
N ASP A 274 16.47 -1.39 19.73
CA ASP A 274 16.39 -0.96 21.13
C ASP A 274 15.17 -0.06 21.34
N LEU A 275 14.47 -0.29 22.45
CA LEU A 275 13.40 0.57 22.95
C LEU A 275 14.05 1.62 23.86
N VAL A 276 14.37 2.78 23.29
CA VAL A 276 14.94 3.93 24.01
C VAL A 276 13.84 5.00 24.20
N PRO A 277 13.52 5.42 25.44
CA PRO A 277 12.46 6.39 25.67
C PRO A 277 12.78 7.75 25.03
N GLY A 278 11.85 8.29 24.25
CA GLY A 278 11.98 9.64 23.67
C GLY A 278 12.94 9.76 22.49
N GLU A 279 13.53 8.66 22.02
CA GLU A 279 14.32 8.62 20.78
C GLU A 279 13.60 7.79 19.72
N ASN A 280 13.62 8.28 18.47
CA ASN A 280 13.21 7.49 17.32
C ASN A 280 14.42 6.68 16.87
N THR A 281 14.36 5.36 17.01
CA THR A 281 15.43 4.47 16.53
C THR A 281 15.12 4.01 15.10
N GLU A 282 16.16 3.84 14.29
CA GLU A 282 16.02 3.47 12.88
C GLU A 282 16.93 2.30 12.54
N GLY A 283 16.50 1.40 11.66
CA GLY A 283 17.29 0.26 11.23
C GLY A 283 16.74 -0.41 9.96
N GLY A 284 17.50 -1.37 9.42
CA GLY A 284 17.12 -2.11 8.20
C GLY A 284 18.14 -2.11 7.05
N ASP A 285 19.36 -1.62 7.24
CA ASP A 285 20.33 -1.59 6.14
C ASP A 285 20.99 -2.97 5.92
N THR A 286 20.48 -3.75 4.97
CA THR A 286 21.21 -4.92 4.45
C THR A 286 22.31 -4.46 3.48
N GLY A 287 23.32 -3.77 4.04
CA GLY A 287 24.66 -3.56 3.50
C GLY A 287 24.82 -2.54 2.35
N GLU A 288 25.26 -1.32 2.68
CA GLU A 288 26.66 -0.85 2.57
C GLU A 288 26.80 0.55 3.24
N ASN A 289 27.48 0.58 4.39
CA ASN A 289 27.84 1.78 5.19
C ASN A 289 29.06 2.51 4.57
N PRO A 290 29.50 3.73 4.99
CA PRO A 290 28.97 4.63 6.03
C PRO A 290 28.93 6.13 5.62
N ASP A 291 28.25 6.99 6.40
CA ASP A 291 28.95 8.02 7.20
C ASP A 291 28.00 8.75 8.15
N SER A 292 28.55 9.07 9.31
CA SER A 292 28.01 9.93 10.35
C SER A 292 28.24 11.40 10.03
N GLY A 293 27.18 12.21 10.14
CA GLY A 293 27.29 13.62 10.54
C GLY A 293 27.61 14.64 9.45
N GLU A 294 26.65 14.90 8.57
CA GLU A 294 26.25 16.22 8.09
C GLU A 294 24.90 16.01 7.38
N THR A 295 23.90 16.87 7.60
CA THR A 295 22.58 16.72 6.98
C THR A 295 22.71 17.01 5.48
N GLU A 296 23.11 16.01 4.69
CA GLU A 296 23.30 16.16 3.26
C GLU A 296 21.95 16.52 2.61
N VAL A 297 21.93 17.67 1.93
CA VAL A 297 20.79 18.07 1.10
C VAL A 297 20.64 17.02 -0.01
N PRO A 298 19.48 16.33 -0.11
CA PRO A 298 19.33 15.19 -1.00
C PRO A 298 19.46 15.63 -2.46
N THR A 299 20.19 14.83 -3.25
CA THR A 299 20.44 15.09 -4.67
C THR A 299 19.49 14.30 -5.55
N VAL A 300 18.81 14.98 -6.47
CA VAL A 300 17.85 14.42 -7.42
C VAL A 300 18.35 14.67 -8.85
N TYR A 301 18.32 13.64 -9.68
CA TYR A 301 18.65 13.75 -11.10
C TYR A 301 17.42 14.14 -11.93
N SER A 302 17.63 15.00 -12.93
CA SER A 302 16.57 15.57 -13.78
C SER A 302 17.10 15.86 -15.18
N ASP A 303 16.25 15.70 -16.20
CA ASP A 303 16.61 16.01 -17.60
C ASP A 303 16.79 17.52 -17.84
N TYR A 304 16.22 18.35 -16.97
CA TYR A 304 16.34 19.81 -17.00
C TYR A 304 16.38 20.41 -15.59
N LEU A 305 16.96 21.59 -15.46
CA LEU A 305 16.98 22.37 -14.22
C LEU A 305 15.73 23.26 -14.19
N PRO A 306 14.91 23.23 -13.12
CA PRO A 306 13.73 24.07 -13.05
C PRO A 306 14.07 25.54 -12.76
N GLU A 307 13.21 26.43 -13.27
CA GLU A 307 13.25 27.87 -12.98
C GLU A 307 12.56 28.18 -11.64
N PRO A 308 12.95 29.25 -10.92
CA PRO A 308 12.23 29.69 -9.74
C PRO A 308 10.80 30.16 -10.11
N ASN A 309 9.86 29.97 -9.20
CA ASN A 309 8.42 30.21 -9.39
C ASN A 309 7.78 29.37 -10.50
N SER A 310 8.19 28.11 -10.65
CA SER A 310 7.64 27.18 -11.64
C SER A 310 7.20 25.85 -11.02
N ILE A 311 6.47 25.04 -11.79
CA ILE A 311 6.14 23.66 -11.41
C ILE A 311 7.20 22.73 -11.99
N TRP A 312 7.80 21.91 -11.12
CA TRP A 312 8.77 20.90 -11.48
C TRP A 312 8.34 19.56 -10.89
N LYS A 313 8.07 18.58 -11.78
CA LYS A 313 7.36 17.34 -11.41
C LYS A 313 6.06 17.70 -10.68
N SER A 314 5.82 17.15 -9.49
CA SER A 314 4.64 17.47 -8.67
C SER A 314 4.86 18.65 -7.70
N PHE A 315 5.97 19.40 -7.78
CA PHE A 315 6.35 20.40 -6.78
C PHE A 315 6.37 21.82 -7.33
N TYR A 316 6.02 22.79 -6.49
CA TYR A 316 6.27 24.20 -6.78
C TYR A 316 7.68 24.57 -6.33
N VAL A 317 8.51 25.02 -7.28
CA VAL A 317 9.87 25.50 -7.02
C VAL A 317 9.78 26.97 -6.65
N TRP A 318 9.96 27.31 -5.38
CA TRP A 318 9.88 28.70 -4.95
C TRP A 318 11.17 29.46 -5.26
N THR A 319 12.32 28.94 -4.82
CA THR A 319 13.62 29.56 -5.06
C THR A 319 14.62 28.55 -5.59
N THR A 320 15.57 29.05 -6.37
CA THR A 320 16.72 28.29 -6.85
C THR A 320 18.00 29.07 -6.55
N LYS A 321 19.09 28.33 -6.34
CA LYS A 321 20.44 28.85 -6.18
C LYS A 321 21.36 28.03 -7.07
N GLU A 322 21.98 28.68 -8.04
CA GLU A 322 22.93 28.03 -8.94
C GLU A 322 24.15 27.55 -8.14
N ILE A 323 24.46 26.26 -8.28
CA ILE A 323 25.71 25.66 -7.80
C ILE A 323 26.71 25.56 -8.96
N SER A 324 26.22 25.14 -10.13
CA SER A 324 26.96 25.11 -11.40
C SER A 324 25.99 25.17 -12.59
N SER A 325 26.52 25.22 -13.81
CA SER A 325 25.70 25.15 -15.03
C SER A 325 24.87 23.86 -15.18
N THR A 326 25.14 22.84 -14.36
CA THR A 326 24.46 21.54 -14.38
C THR A 326 23.80 21.20 -13.05
N GLU A 327 23.83 22.10 -12.07
CA GLU A 327 23.38 21.79 -10.71
C GLU A 327 22.84 23.03 -10.00
N ILE A 328 21.66 22.90 -9.39
CA ILE A 328 21.06 23.94 -8.55
C ILE A 328 20.64 23.37 -7.19
N GLU A 329 20.58 24.23 -6.19
CA GLU A 329 19.82 23.99 -4.96
C GLU A 329 18.44 24.63 -5.10
N ALA A 330 17.37 23.90 -4.82
CA ALA A 330 16.00 24.37 -4.96
C ALA A 330 15.24 24.21 -3.64
N LEU A 331 14.45 25.23 -3.27
CA LEU A 331 13.45 25.13 -2.21
C LEU A 331 12.09 24.82 -2.84
N ILE A 332 11.63 23.60 -2.61
CA ILE A 332 10.38 23.09 -3.15
C ILE A 332 9.27 23.11 -2.11
N ILE A 333 8.05 23.39 -2.56
CA ILE A 333 6.81 23.40 -1.80
C ILE A 333 5.89 22.34 -2.38
N THR A 334 5.24 21.60 -1.49
CA THR A 334 4.45 20.43 -1.84
C THR A 334 3.08 20.80 -2.42
N PRO A 335 2.49 19.94 -3.26
CA PRO A 335 1.14 20.15 -3.77
C PRO A 335 0.11 20.07 -2.64
N ASP A 336 0.38 19.21 -1.66
CA ASP A 336 -0.48 18.94 -0.52
C ASP A 336 -0.31 19.97 0.60
N GLN A 337 -1.38 20.18 1.36
CA GLN A 337 -1.36 20.89 2.64
C GLN A 337 -2.44 20.28 3.56
N TRP A 338 -2.23 20.37 4.87
CA TRP A 338 -3.22 19.92 5.86
C TRP A 338 -3.80 21.12 6.60
N PRO A 339 -5.11 21.37 6.49
CA PRO A 339 -5.79 22.35 7.32
C PRO A 339 -6.06 21.82 8.73
N ASP A 340 -6.30 22.73 9.66
CA ASP A 340 -6.79 22.46 11.02
C ASP A 340 -5.94 21.47 11.85
N ILE A 341 -4.63 21.44 11.63
CA ILE A 341 -3.70 20.56 12.36
C ILE A 341 -3.18 21.21 13.65
N LEU A 342 -3.24 20.50 14.77
CA LEU A 342 -2.61 20.96 16.01
C LEU A 342 -1.09 20.88 15.88
N ALA A 343 -0.37 21.87 16.42
CA ALA A 343 1.09 21.94 16.32
C ALA A 343 1.79 20.66 16.82
N LYS A 344 1.28 20.06 17.90
CA LYS A 344 1.77 18.79 18.46
C LYS A 344 1.64 17.58 17.52
N ASP A 345 0.68 17.61 16.59
CA ASP A 345 0.38 16.51 15.67
C ASP A 345 1.04 16.74 14.28
N ALA A 346 1.57 17.95 14.06
CA ALA A 346 2.15 18.34 12.79
C ALA A 346 3.49 17.65 12.47
N GLN A 347 4.26 17.30 13.50
CA GLN A 347 5.53 16.59 13.30
C GLN A 347 5.30 15.20 12.72
N ALA A 348 4.37 14.44 13.31
CA ALA A 348 3.96 13.14 12.80
C ALA A 348 3.43 13.22 11.36
N THR A 349 2.73 14.31 11.00
CA THR A 349 2.24 14.51 9.63
C THR A 349 3.37 14.78 8.64
N LEU A 350 4.40 15.56 9.02
CA LEU A 350 5.58 15.77 8.19
C LEU A 350 6.43 14.50 8.02
N GLU A 351 6.55 13.71 9.09
CA GLU A 351 7.31 12.45 9.10
C GLU A 351 6.64 11.37 8.24
N TRP A 352 5.30 11.32 8.25
CA TRP A 352 4.53 10.39 7.41
C TRP A 352 4.51 10.80 5.93
N TYR A 353 4.59 12.09 5.63
CA TYR A 353 4.38 12.58 4.27
C TYR A 353 5.56 12.23 3.35
N GLU A 354 5.31 11.45 2.31
CA GLU A 354 6.23 11.18 1.20
C GLU A 354 5.57 11.56 -0.12
N LYS A 355 6.31 12.25 -0.98
CA LYS A 355 5.85 12.59 -2.32
C LYS A 355 7.00 12.44 -3.30
N ASP A 356 6.77 11.71 -4.39
CA ASP A 356 7.73 11.47 -5.48
C ASP A 356 9.12 11.01 -4.98
N GLY A 357 9.15 10.12 -3.98
CA GLY A 357 10.40 9.59 -3.39
C GLY A 357 11.13 10.57 -2.44
N LEU A 358 10.51 11.69 -2.08
CA LEU A 358 11.03 12.65 -1.12
C LEU A 358 10.23 12.57 0.19
N SER A 359 10.93 12.27 1.28
CA SER A 359 10.44 12.25 2.67
C SER A 359 11.12 13.34 3.52
N ASN A 360 10.99 13.33 4.85
CA ASN A 360 11.68 14.28 5.76
C ASN A 360 11.40 15.75 5.41
N TRP A 361 10.13 16.07 5.19
CA TRP A 361 9.71 17.44 4.94
C TRP A 361 9.77 18.28 6.21
N ARG A 362 9.93 19.59 6.04
CA ARG A 362 9.94 20.54 7.15
C ARG A 362 8.94 21.66 6.89
N THR A 363 8.77 22.53 7.87
CA THR A 363 8.14 23.83 7.63
C THR A 363 9.18 24.89 7.25
N PHE A 364 8.71 26.04 6.80
CA PHE A 364 9.56 27.20 6.53
C PHE A 364 10.39 27.58 7.77
N THR A 365 11.65 27.97 7.57
CA THR A 365 12.43 28.67 8.60
C THR A 365 11.87 30.08 8.82
N GLU A 366 12.35 30.80 9.84
CA GLU A 366 11.93 32.18 10.06
C GLU A 366 12.34 33.10 8.88
N GLU A 367 13.55 32.94 8.36
CA GLU A 367 14.07 33.69 7.22
C GLU A 367 13.25 33.43 5.97
N GLU A 368 12.98 32.16 5.68
CA GLU A 368 12.16 31.73 4.55
C GLU A 368 10.72 32.23 4.70
N THR A 369 10.13 32.15 5.89
CA THR A 369 8.78 32.66 6.17
C THR A 369 8.68 34.16 5.85
N ARG A 370 9.67 34.95 6.30
CA ARG A 370 9.71 36.40 6.03
C ARG A 370 9.94 36.70 4.56
N ALA A 371 10.81 35.95 3.89
CA ALA A 371 11.07 36.10 2.47
C ALA A 371 9.84 35.70 1.62
N PHE A 372 9.14 34.63 1.99
CA PHE A 372 7.93 34.14 1.32
C PHE A 372 6.81 35.17 1.42
N HIS A 373 6.53 35.68 2.62
CA HIS A 373 5.56 36.76 2.80
C HIS A 373 5.95 38.04 2.03
N LYS A 374 7.24 38.38 1.96
CA LYS A 374 7.69 39.55 1.19
C LYS A 374 7.47 39.37 -0.31
N ALA A 375 7.68 38.16 -0.83
CA ALA A 375 7.45 37.83 -2.23
C ALA A 375 5.95 37.74 -2.56
N PHE A 376 5.15 37.18 -1.64
CA PHE A 376 3.72 36.93 -1.81
C PHE A 376 2.91 37.48 -0.63
N PRO A 377 2.81 38.81 -0.45
CA PRO A 377 1.88 39.37 0.53
C PRO A 377 0.45 38.96 0.19
N GLY A 378 -0.35 38.53 1.17
CA GLY A 378 -1.68 37.93 0.96
C GLY A 378 -2.75 38.85 0.35
N THR A 379 -2.42 40.12 0.12
CA THR A 379 -3.28 41.10 -0.58
C THR A 379 -2.67 41.61 -1.88
N SER A 380 -1.67 40.93 -2.43
CA SER A 380 -0.95 41.35 -3.64
C SER A 380 -1.34 40.51 -4.85
N GLU A 381 -1.20 41.09 -6.04
CA GLU A 381 -1.37 40.41 -7.33
C GLU A 381 -0.44 39.19 -7.44
N ALA A 382 0.81 39.29 -6.96
CA ALA A 382 1.75 38.18 -6.95
C ALA A 382 1.25 36.97 -6.14
N PHE A 383 0.50 37.19 -5.07
CA PHE A 383 -0.12 36.11 -4.30
C PHE A 383 -1.30 35.47 -5.04
N GLU A 384 -2.09 36.27 -5.74
CA GLU A 384 -3.18 35.78 -6.60
C GLU A 384 -2.63 34.92 -7.75
N ASP A 385 -1.58 35.40 -8.43
CA ASP A 385 -0.88 34.67 -9.49
C ASP A 385 -0.29 33.34 -9.00
N LEU A 386 0.33 33.33 -7.81
CA LEU A 386 0.81 32.10 -7.18
C LEU A 386 -0.32 31.11 -6.96
N ASN A 387 -1.42 31.55 -6.34
CA ASN A 387 -2.55 30.66 -6.06
C ASN A 387 -3.25 30.18 -7.33
N TRP A 388 -3.25 30.98 -8.39
CA TRP A 388 -3.73 30.56 -9.71
C TRP A 388 -2.82 29.48 -10.31
N LEU A 389 -1.51 29.70 -10.30
CA LEU A 389 -0.52 28.71 -10.76
C LEU A 389 -0.67 27.38 -10.02
N LEU A 390 -0.83 27.43 -8.68
CA LEU A 390 -1.04 26.23 -7.86
C LEU A 390 -2.34 25.52 -8.25
N TYR A 391 -3.45 26.26 -8.38
CA TYR A 391 -4.75 25.71 -8.74
C TYR A 391 -4.75 25.00 -10.10
N GLU A 392 -4.21 25.66 -11.14
CA GLU A 392 -4.14 25.09 -12.50
C GLU A 392 -3.29 23.80 -12.57
N ASN A 393 -2.42 23.58 -11.59
CA ASN A 393 -1.56 22.40 -11.50
C ASN A 393 -2.02 21.40 -10.43
N ASN A 394 -3.28 21.49 -9.96
CA ASN A 394 -3.85 20.60 -8.94
C ASN A 394 -3.12 20.62 -7.59
N HIS A 395 -2.49 21.74 -7.24
CA HIS A 395 -1.93 21.96 -5.91
C HIS A 395 -2.96 22.68 -5.04
N ASN A 396 -2.94 22.40 -3.74
CA ASN A 396 -3.70 23.20 -2.78
C ASN A 396 -3.24 24.66 -2.83
N GLN A 397 -4.15 25.60 -2.59
CA GLN A 397 -3.85 27.04 -2.56
C GLN A 397 -3.45 27.49 -1.15
N PHE A 398 -2.71 28.60 -1.05
CA PHE A 398 -2.51 29.26 0.23
C PHE A 398 -3.74 30.09 0.63
N TYR A 399 -4.17 30.01 1.90
CA TYR A 399 -5.33 30.72 2.42
C TYR A 399 -4.91 31.77 3.47
N CYS A 400 -5.56 32.93 3.49
CA CYS A 400 -5.18 34.01 4.42
C CYS A 400 -6.30 34.90 4.95
N PHE A 401 -7.54 34.76 4.48
CA PHE A 401 -8.63 35.72 4.72
C PHE A 401 -9.49 35.45 5.98
N ASN A 402 -9.48 34.24 6.55
CA ASN A 402 -10.16 33.89 7.81
C ASN A 402 -9.19 33.65 8.97
N LYS A 403 -8.09 34.42 9.03
CA LYS A 403 -7.03 34.29 10.04
C LYS A 403 -6.29 32.94 10.01
N GLU A 404 -6.28 32.27 8.87
CA GLU A 404 -5.53 31.03 8.66
C GLU A 404 -4.04 31.29 8.92
N ARG A 405 -3.43 30.50 9.79
CA ARG A 405 -2.00 30.60 10.06
C ARG A 405 -1.30 29.31 9.68
N TYR A 406 -0.13 29.44 9.07
CA TYR A 406 0.74 28.34 8.66
C TYR A 406 1.79 28.09 9.73
N LEU A 407 2.07 26.83 10.02
CA LEU A 407 3.16 26.42 10.90
C LEU A 407 4.51 26.74 10.26
N CYS A 408 5.44 27.25 11.07
CA CYS A 408 6.82 27.56 10.70
C CYS A 408 7.76 27.40 11.89
N ARG A 409 9.07 27.48 11.63
CA ARG A 409 10.13 27.40 12.65
C ARG A 409 9.96 26.14 13.51
N ASN A 410 10.14 24.98 12.87
CA ASN A 410 10.04 23.67 13.50
C ASN A 410 8.71 23.45 14.22
N LEU A 411 7.60 23.93 13.62
CA LEU A 411 6.22 23.77 14.12
C LEU A 411 5.89 24.52 15.41
N GLU A 412 6.84 25.26 15.99
CA GLU A 412 6.63 25.99 17.24
C GLU A 412 5.95 27.36 17.02
N TYR A 413 5.99 27.87 15.80
CA TYR A 413 5.48 29.20 15.45
C TYR A 413 4.56 29.14 14.25
N THR A 414 3.84 30.25 14.05
CA THR A 414 2.88 30.39 12.97
C THR A 414 2.92 31.79 12.38
N PHE A 415 2.60 31.89 11.09
CA PHE A 415 2.46 33.15 10.38
C PHE A 415 1.17 33.18 9.56
N ASN A 416 0.66 34.37 9.26
CA ASN A 416 -0.45 34.56 8.32
C ASN A 416 -0.01 35.58 7.27
N LEU A 417 -0.43 35.39 6.02
CA LEU A 417 0.07 36.17 4.89
C LEU A 417 -0.44 37.61 4.84
N VAL A 418 -1.36 38.02 5.74
CA VAL A 418 -1.86 39.39 5.87
C VAL A 418 -1.58 40.02 7.26
N ASP A 419 -1.10 39.25 8.25
CA ASP A 419 -0.86 39.70 9.63
C ASP A 419 0.50 40.42 9.75
N VAL A 420 0.48 41.74 9.56
CA VAL A 420 1.65 42.63 9.67
C VAL A 420 1.52 43.63 10.81
N SER A 421 2.66 44.05 11.37
CA SER A 421 2.73 45.12 12.36
C SER A 421 2.36 46.48 11.75
N SER A 422 2.19 47.50 12.59
CA SER A 422 2.03 48.90 12.14
C SER A 422 3.21 49.43 11.33
N SER A 423 4.38 48.77 11.41
CA SER A 423 5.56 49.06 10.59
C SER A 423 5.63 48.22 9.30
N GLY A 424 4.58 47.47 8.96
CA GLY A 424 4.50 46.63 7.76
C GLY A 424 5.35 45.35 7.83
N THR A 425 5.76 44.92 9.03
CA THR A 425 6.59 43.73 9.22
C THR A 425 5.74 42.51 9.56
N LEU A 426 6.00 41.36 8.95
CA LEU A 426 5.30 40.11 9.24
C LEU A 426 5.34 39.75 10.73
N ILE A 427 4.17 39.44 11.29
CA ILE A 427 4.01 38.97 12.67
C ILE A 427 4.01 37.44 12.71
N ILE A 428 5.07 36.89 13.32
CA ILE A 428 5.19 35.48 13.66
C ILE A 428 4.79 35.31 15.13
N ARG A 429 3.93 34.33 15.42
CA ARG A 429 3.38 34.07 16.76
C ARG A 429 3.64 32.63 17.17
N GLN A 430 3.82 32.38 18.45
CA GLN A 430 3.93 31.03 18.98
C GLN A 430 2.64 30.24 18.67
N ALA A 431 2.79 28.98 18.27
CA ALA A 431 1.67 28.07 18.09
C ALA A 431 1.05 27.72 19.45
N GLY A 432 -0.27 27.59 19.50
CA GLY A 432 -1.01 27.18 20.68
C GLY A 432 -1.45 25.72 20.58
N ASP A 433 -1.69 25.11 21.74
CA ASP A 433 -1.92 23.65 21.83
C ASP A 433 -3.35 23.21 21.48
N LYS A 434 -4.27 24.17 21.25
CA LYS A 434 -5.71 23.93 21.08
C LYS A 434 -6.29 24.51 19.79
N THR A 435 -5.46 25.11 18.95
CA THR A 435 -5.87 25.75 17.70
C THR A 435 -5.26 24.99 16.54
N GLY A 436 -6.08 24.65 15.54
CA GLY A 436 -5.60 24.05 14.31
C GLY A 436 -4.98 25.10 13.37
N TYR A 437 -3.94 24.67 12.66
CA TYR A 437 -3.16 25.49 11.75
C TYR A 437 -3.06 24.83 10.37
N TYR A 438 -2.50 25.54 9.41
CA TYR A 438 -2.14 24.95 8.14
C TYR A 438 -0.71 24.41 8.19
N LEU A 439 -0.53 23.17 7.78
CA LEU A 439 0.78 22.58 7.55
C LEU A 439 1.03 22.55 6.04
N ARG A 440 2.02 23.32 5.59
CA ARG A 440 2.54 23.28 4.22
C ARG A 440 4.00 22.82 4.25
N PRO A 441 4.29 21.57 3.88
CA PRO A 441 5.66 21.08 3.86
C PRO A 441 6.50 21.73 2.76
N VAL A 442 7.77 21.92 3.09
CA VAL A 442 8.81 22.43 2.20
C VAL A 442 10.08 21.61 2.37
N LYS A 443 10.92 21.57 1.34
CA LYS A 443 12.19 20.87 1.39
C LYS A 443 13.22 21.55 0.49
N THR A 444 14.47 21.57 0.94
CA THR A 444 15.61 21.96 0.11
C THR A 444 16.20 20.70 -0.52
N ILE A 445 16.41 20.71 -1.83
CA ILE A 445 17.01 19.60 -2.59
C ILE A 445 18.08 20.13 -3.54
N LYS A 446 19.05 19.30 -3.90
CA LYS A 446 19.96 19.55 -5.03
C LYS A 446 19.38 18.89 -6.27
N ILE A 447 19.32 19.59 -7.39
CA ILE A 447 18.88 19.06 -8.67
C ILE A 447 20.06 19.10 -9.64
N LYS A 448 20.42 17.94 -10.18
CA LYS A 448 21.54 17.79 -11.11
C LYS A 448 21.05 17.28 -12.47
N LEU A 449 21.59 17.85 -13.54
CA LEU A 449 21.33 17.37 -14.90
C LEU A 449 21.85 15.94 -15.05
N GLN A 450 21.00 15.08 -15.64
CA GLN A 450 21.33 13.69 -15.95
C GLN A 450 22.27 13.57 -17.16
#